data_AF-A0A817XEX3-F1
#
_entry.id   AF-A0A817XEX3-F1
#
_cell.length_a   1.000
_cell.length_b   1.000
_cell.length_c   1.000
_cell.angle_alpha   90.00
_cell.angle_beta   90.00
_cell.angle_gamma   90.00
#
_symmetry.space_group_name_H-M   'P 1'
#
loop_
_entity.id
_entity.type
_entity.pdbx_description
1 polymer ?
#
loop_
_entity_poly.entity_id
_entity_poly.type
_entity_poly.pdbx_seq_one_letter_code
_entity_poly.pdbx_strand_id
1 'polypeptide(L)'
;MECLLFVTSITILFFLSYTYAQQCEQPLNVARFNCYPETDPTMDKCLERKCCWRLPIQQSNSTSLRDLDVPFCYYPSDFPTYEVTSTSTTDFGQRIRILKTQTTYMSHDILDLTVDLIYETEQRFCIRIYDTIYV
;
A
#
# COMPACT_ATOMS: atom_id res chain seq x y z
N MET A 1 7.87 37.14 21.79
CA MET A 1 8.45 36.24 20.77
C MET A 1 8.21 34.77 21.10
N GLU A 2 8.36 34.34 22.36
CA GLU A 2 8.13 32.96 22.82
C GLU A 2 6.72 32.40 22.52
N CYS A 3 5.67 33.21 22.71
CA CYS A 3 4.28 32.79 22.52
C CYS A 3 3.92 32.49 21.05
N LEU A 4 4.54 33.21 20.11
CA LEU A 4 4.30 33.03 18.68
C LEU A 4 4.87 31.68 18.19
N LEU A 5 6.04 31.29 18.71
CA LEU A 5 6.67 30.00 18.43
C LEU A 5 5.81 28.84 18.95
N PHE A 6 5.28 28.95 20.16
CA PHE A 6 4.43 27.93 20.76
C PHE A 6 3.12 27.71 19.98
N VAL A 7 2.47 28.80 19.54
CA VAL A 7 1.26 28.73 18.71
C VAL A 7 1.56 28.11 17.35
N THR A 8 2.70 28.44 16.72
CA THR A 8 3.11 27.81 15.45
C THR A 8 3.43 26.32 15.60
N SER A 9 4.05 25.89 16.70
CA SER A 9 4.28 24.47 16.95
C SER A 9 2.98 23.70 17.15
N ILE A 10 2.01 24.27 17.88
CA ILE A 10 0.70 23.64 18.11
C ILE A 10 -0.08 23.55 16.78
N THR A 11 -0.10 24.60 15.96
CA THR A 11 -0.79 24.54 14.66
C THR A 11 -0.13 23.57 13.69
N ILE A 12 1.21 23.51 13.62
CA ILE A 12 1.93 22.53 12.80
C ILE A 12 1.64 21.09 13.26
N LEU A 13 1.61 20.82 14.57
CA LEU A 13 1.25 19.51 15.13
C LEU A 13 -0.20 19.13 14.81
N PHE A 14 -1.14 20.07 14.92
CA PHE A 14 -2.53 19.85 14.54
C PHE A 14 -2.69 19.60 13.04
N PHE A 15 -2.00 20.37 12.18
CA PHE A 15 -2.01 20.16 10.73
C PHE A 15 -1.41 18.81 10.33
N LEU A 16 -0.29 18.40 10.92
CA LEU A 16 0.33 17.07 10.69
C LEU A 16 -0.60 15.92 11.10
N SER A 17 -1.33 16.08 12.21
CA SER A 17 -2.31 15.10 12.66
C SER A 17 -3.52 15.00 11.73
N TYR A 18 -3.93 16.12 11.12
CA TYR A 18 -5.06 16.18 10.18
C TYR A 18 -4.70 15.58 8.81
N THR A 19 -3.45 15.73 8.36
CA THR A 19 -2.94 15.11 7.13
C THR A 19 -2.72 13.60 7.24
N TYR A 20 -2.82 13.02 8.43
CA TYR A 20 -2.61 11.60 8.69
C TYR A 20 -3.93 10.85 8.93
N ALA A 21 -5.05 11.36 8.43
CA ALA A 21 -6.22 10.51 8.20
C ALA A 21 -5.94 9.70 6.92
N GLN A 22 -5.64 8.40 7.05
CA GLN A 22 -5.57 7.48 5.90
C GLN A 22 -6.77 7.70 4.99
N GLN A 23 -6.56 7.64 3.68
CA GLN A 23 -7.66 7.70 2.71
C GLN A 23 -8.46 6.40 2.76
N CYS A 24 -9.32 6.30 3.76
CA CYS A 24 -10.29 5.23 3.94
C CYS A 24 -11.60 5.55 3.23
N GLU A 25 -11.49 5.98 1.97
CA GLU A 25 -12.61 5.87 1.05
C GLU A 25 -13.09 4.43 1.06
N GLN A 26 -14.40 4.21 1.03
CA GLN A 26 -14.98 2.89 1.15
C GLN A 26 -15.15 2.30 -0.25
N PRO A 27 -14.18 1.55 -0.80
CA PRO A 27 -14.33 0.95 -2.12
C PRO A 27 -15.46 -0.07 -2.11
N LEU A 28 -15.91 -0.44 -3.31
CA LEU A 28 -16.76 -1.61 -3.49
C LEU A 28 -16.12 -2.83 -2.82
N ASN A 29 -16.94 -3.70 -2.22
CA ASN A 29 -16.45 -4.89 -1.50
C ASN A 29 -15.43 -5.70 -2.32
N VAL A 30 -15.67 -5.86 -3.63
CA VAL A 30 -14.82 -6.61 -4.57
C VAL A 30 -13.45 -5.98 -4.84
N ALA A 31 -13.27 -4.70 -4.53
CA ALA A 31 -12.04 -3.97 -4.74
C ALA A 31 -11.20 -3.85 -3.46
N ARG A 32 -11.66 -4.42 -2.34
CA ARG A 32 -10.90 -4.43 -1.09
C ARG A 32 -9.80 -5.48 -1.14
N PHE A 33 -8.56 -5.06 -0.94
CA PHE A 33 -7.43 -5.96 -0.72
C PHE A 33 -7.18 -6.11 0.78
N ASN A 34 -7.03 -7.35 1.25
CA ASN A 34 -6.85 -7.65 2.67
C ASN A 34 -5.50 -7.13 3.19
N CYS A 35 -5.53 -6.24 4.20
CA CYS A 35 -4.33 -5.72 4.88
C CYS A 35 -3.97 -6.51 6.16
N TYR A 36 -4.80 -7.46 6.55
CA TYR A 36 -4.55 -8.37 7.66
C TYR A 36 -4.85 -9.82 7.21
N PRO A 37 -3.93 -10.43 6.45
CA PRO A 37 -4.10 -11.79 5.94
C PRO A 37 -3.97 -12.88 7.02
N GLU A 38 -3.43 -12.54 8.20
CA GLU A 38 -3.35 -13.47 9.33
C GLU A 38 -4.73 -13.66 10.01
N THR A 39 -4.78 -14.53 11.03
CA THR A 39 -6.03 -14.82 11.74
C THR A 39 -6.41 -13.72 12.72
N ASP A 40 -7.72 -13.60 12.98
CA ASP A 40 -8.29 -12.76 14.03
C ASP A 40 -7.96 -11.26 13.88
N PRO A 41 -8.37 -10.63 12.76
CA PRO A 41 -8.23 -9.20 12.58
C PRO A 41 -9.10 -8.46 13.60
N THR A 42 -8.52 -7.45 14.25
CA THR A 42 -9.26 -6.53 15.12
C THR A 42 -9.11 -5.11 14.58
N MET A 43 -10.03 -4.22 14.95
CA MET A 43 -9.96 -2.82 14.56
C MET A 43 -8.60 -2.20 14.96
N ASP A 44 -8.17 -2.42 16.20
CA ASP A 44 -6.92 -1.83 16.71
C ASP A 44 -5.70 -2.32 15.94
N LYS A 45 -5.57 -3.64 15.74
CA LYS A 45 -4.47 -4.21 14.93
C LYS A 45 -4.48 -3.71 13.49
N CYS A 46 -5.67 -3.48 12.91
CA CYS A 46 -5.79 -2.95 11.56
C CYS A 46 -5.29 -1.50 11.47
N LEU A 47 -5.72 -0.66 12.41
CA LEU A 47 -5.33 0.75 12.46
C LEU A 47 -3.85 0.91 12.79
N GLU A 48 -3.27 0.03 13.60
CA GLU A 48 -1.83 -0.02 13.88
C GLU A 48 -1.00 -0.26 12.61
N ARG A 49 -1.50 -1.11 11.70
CA ARG A 49 -0.90 -1.33 10.36
C ARG A 49 -1.11 -0.18 9.39
N LYS A 50 -1.76 0.88 9.84
CA LYS A 50 -2.15 2.03 9.04
C LYS A 50 -3.13 1.67 7.92
N CYS A 51 -4.05 0.76 8.22
CA CYS A 51 -5.07 0.28 7.30
C CYS A 51 -6.48 0.65 7.74
N CYS A 52 -7.43 0.50 6.81
CA CYS A 52 -8.81 0.91 7.00
C CYS A 52 -9.67 -0.20 7.59
N TRP A 53 -10.44 0.13 8.63
CA TRP A 53 -11.43 -0.79 9.22
C TRP A 53 -12.86 -0.35 8.91
N ARG A 54 -13.58 -1.10 8.08
CA ARG A 54 -15.01 -0.88 7.78
C ARG A 54 -15.73 -2.20 7.52
N LEU A 55 -16.98 -2.29 7.96
CA LEU A 55 -17.87 -3.40 7.57
C LEU A 55 -18.07 -3.42 6.04
N PRO A 56 -18.29 -4.60 5.42
CA PRO A 56 -18.70 -4.70 4.03
C PRO A 56 -20.01 -3.93 3.78
N ILE A 57 -20.14 -3.36 2.58
CA ILE A 57 -21.40 -2.76 2.14
C ILE A 57 -22.41 -3.90 1.98
N GLN A 58 -23.52 -3.84 2.72
CA GLN A 58 -24.62 -4.80 2.52
C GLN A 58 -25.27 -4.52 1.16
N GLN A 59 -25.00 -5.37 0.17
CA GLN A 59 -25.75 -5.34 -1.07
C GLN A 59 -27.03 -6.14 -0.86
N SER A 60 -28.19 -5.49 -0.93
CA SER A 60 -29.49 -6.14 -0.83
C SER A 60 -29.53 -7.29 -1.84
N ASN A 61 -29.62 -8.53 -1.34
CA ASN A 61 -29.75 -9.80 -2.08
C ASN A 61 -28.46 -10.60 -2.34
N SER A 62 -27.34 -10.31 -1.68
CA SER A 62 -26.15 -11.16 -1.79
C SER A 62 -26.00 -12.08 -0.57
N THR A 63 -26.68 -13.23 -0.60
CA THR A 63 -26.41 -14.38 0.27
C THR A 63 -25.31 -15.26 -0.33
N SER A 64 -24.30 -14.65 -0.96
CA SER A 64 -23.25 -15.38 -1.65
C SER A 64 -22.08 -15.59 -0.70
N LEU A 65 -21.47 -16.78 -0.72
CA LEU A 65 -20.28 -17.12 0.08
C LEU A 65 -19.11 -16.12 -0.07
N ARG A 66 -19.14 -15.27 -1.10
CA ARG A 66 -18.13 -14.23 -1.37
C ARG A 66 -18.23 -13.04 -0.43
N ASP A 67 -19.39 -12.74 0.15
CA ASP A 67 -19.54 -11.61 1.07
C ASP A 67 -18.92 -11.91 2.45
N LEU A 68 -18.71 -13.18 2.77
CA LEU A 68 -18.01 -13.63 3.98
C LEU A 68 -16.49 -13.43 3.91
N ASP A 69 -15.94 -13.28 2.71
CA ASP A 69 -14.50 -13.14 2.46
C ASP A 69 -14.08 -11.68 2.22
N VAL A 70 -15.02 -10.73 2.35
CA VAL A 70 -14.73 -9.31 2.18
C VAL A 70 -14.00 -8.82 3.43
N PRO A 71 -12.74 -8.35 3.32
CA PRO A 71 -11.97 -8.00 4.49
C PRO A 71 -12.52 -6.73 5.15
N PHE A 72 -12.62 -6.79 6.48
CA PHE A 72 -12.97 -5.62 7.30
C PHE A 72 -11.76 -4.68 7.37
N CYS A 73 -10.55 -5.26 7.42
CA CYS A 73 -9.28 -4.55 7.37
C CYS A 73 -8.70 -4.56 5.95
N TYR A 74 -8.66 -3.42 5.29
CA TYR A 74 -8.19 -3.30 3.91
C TYR A 74 -7.18 -2.16 3.73
N TYR A 75 -6.37 -2.26 2.68
CA TYR A 75 -5.40 -1.21 2.35
C TYR A 75 -6.11 0.08 1.93
N PRO A 76 -5.72 1.26 2.45
CA PRO A 76 -6.16 2.54 1.93
C PRO A 76 -5.59 2.79 0.54
N SER A 77 -6.18 3.72 -0.21
CA SER A 77 -5.71 4.08 -1.56
C SER A 77 -4.32 4.71 -1.56
N ASP A 78 -3.95 5.37 -0.48
CA ASP A 78 -2.65 6.02 -0.27
C ASP A 78 -1.68 5.15 0.54
N PHE A 79 -1.93 3.83 0.65
CA PHE A 79 -0.99 2.95 1.32
C PHE A 79 0.38 3.01 0.64
N PRO A 80 1.51 2.98 1.39
CA PRO A 80 2.82 3.16 0.79
C PRO A 80 3.18 2.06 -0.21
N THR A 81 3.50 2.46 -1.44
CA THR A 81 3.88 1.55 -2.52
C THR A 81 5.21 1.97 -3.16
N TYR A 82 5.68 1.20 -4.13
CA TYR A 82 6.86 1.55 -4.90
C TYR A 82 6.51 2.49 -6.04
N GLU A 83 7.36 3.48 -6.28
CA GLU A 83 7.28 4.39 -7.41
C GLU A 83 8.40 4.13 -8.41
N VAL A 84 8.10 4.29 -9.70
CA VAL A 84 9.10 4.19 -10.76
C VAL A 84 10.01 5.42 -10.72
N THR A 85 11.31 5.19 -10.56
CA THR A 85 12.30 6.27 -10.49
C THR A 85 13.15 6.41 -11.73
N SER A 86 13.43 5.30 -12.42
CA SER A 86 14.14 5.32 -13.69
C SER A 86 13.79 4.12 -14.54
N THR A 87 13.81 4.30 -15.86
CA THR A 87 13.62 3.24 -16.85
C THR A 87 14.74 3.32 -17.88
N SER A 88 15.30 2.17 -18.24
CA SER A 88 16.30 2.03 -19.30
C SER A 88 15.97 0.84 -20.20
N THR A 89 16.28 0.94 -21.48
CA THR A 89 16.20 -0.18 -22.40
C THR A 89 17.35 -1.18 -22.18
N THR A 90 17.08 -2.44 -22.51
CA THR A 90 18.06 -3.53 -22.55
C THR A 90 17.89 -4.28 -23.87
N ASP A 91 18.82 -5.18 -24.21
CA ASP A 91 18.76 -5.95 -25.47
C ASP A 91 17.48 -6.79 -25.60
N PHE A 92 16.89 -7.22 -24.47
CA PHE A 92 15.72 -8.10 -24.43
C PHE A 92 14.51 -7.47 -23.74
N GLY A 93 14.52 -6.15 -23.50
CA GLY A 93 13.37 -5.43 -22.96
C GLY A 93 13.72 -4.18 -22.16
N GLN A 94 13.24 -4.08 -20.92
CA GLN A 94 13.40 -2.89 -20.09
C GLN A 94 13.88 -3.24 -18.69
N ARG A 95 14.67 -2.34 -18.12
CA ARG A 95 15.04 -2.34 -16.70
C ARG A 95 14.47 -1.11 -16.04
N ILE A 96 13.78 -1.30 -14.94
CA ILE A 96 13.09 -0.26 -14.18
C ILE A 96 13.60 -0.30 -12.74
N ARG A 97 13.96 0.84 -12.19
CA ARG A 97 14.25 0.97 -10.76
C ARG A 97 13.02 1.52 -10.05
N ILE A 98 12.57 0.82 -9.02
CA ILE A 98 11.41 1.21 -8.23
C ILE A 98 11.83 1.45 -6.78
N LEU A 99 11.36 2.55 -6.19
CA LEU A 99 11.68 2.92 -4.81
C LEU A 99 10.42 3.03 -3.95
N LYS A 100 10.47 2.50 -2.74
CA LYS A 100 9.48 2.75 -1.69
C LYS A 100 10.07 3.77 -0.71
N THR A 101 9.37 4.88 -0.49
CA THR A 101 9.87 6.00 0.34
C THR A 101 9.75 5.77 1.84
N GLN A 102 8.91 4.82 2.27
CA GLN A 102 8.64 4.55 3.67
C GLN A 102 8.42 3.06 3.92
N THR A 103 8.86 2.57 5.08
CA THR A 103 8.59 1.21 5.54
C THR A 103 7.13 1.06 5.96
N THR A 104 6.65 -0.18 5.90
CA THR A 104 5.30 -0.59 6.25
C THR A 104 5.34 -1.50 7.48
N TYR A 105 4.22 -2.16 7.80
CA TYR A 105 4.18 -3.17 8.85
C TYR A 105 4.86 -4.49 8.44
N MET A 106 5.19 -4.65 7.15
CA MET A 106 5.84 -5.84 6.63
C MET A 106 7.28 -5.88 7.14
N SER A 107 7.69 -7.03 7.69
CA SER A 107 9.08 -7.22 8.12
C SER A 107 10.02 -7.20 6.91
N HIS A 108 11.17 -6.54 7.04
CA HIS A 108 12.23 -6.53 6.02
C HIS A 108 11.80 -5.92 4.67
N ASP A 109 11.09 -4.79 4.71
CA ASP A 109 10.85 -3.99 3.50
C ASP A 109 12.17 -3.65 2.78
N ILE A 110 12.27 -4.05 1.51
CA ILE A 110 13.41 -3.73 0.65
C ILE A 110 13.07 -2.46 -0.13
N LEU A 111 13.63 -1.32 0.24
CA LEU A 111 13.17 -0.03 -0.27
C LEU A 111 13.58 0.27 -1.72
N ASP A 112 14.60 -0.42 -2.23
CA ASP A 112 15.14 -0.21 -3.58
C ASP A 112 15.18 -1.55 -4.31
N LEU A 113 14.37 -1.65 -5.37
CA LEU A 113 14.25 -2.86 -6.16
C LEU A 113 14.47 -2.56 -7.63
N THR A 114 14.94 -3.57 -8.35
CA THR A 114 15.00 -3.57 -9.81
C THR A 114 13.94 -4.50 -10.37
N VAL A 115 13.28 -4.03 -11.43
CA VAL A 115 12.34 -4.79 -12.24
C VAL A 115 12.92 -4.94 -13.64
N ASP A 116 13.16 -6.16 -14.08
CA ASP A 116 13.46 -6.46 -15.47
C ASP A 116 12.16 -6.95 -16.16
N LEU A 117 11.78 -6.27 -17.24
CA LEU A 117 10.75 -6.69 -18.18
C LEU A 117 11.45 -7.37 -19.36
N ILE A 118 11.25 -8.67 -19.53
CA ILE A 118 11.99 -9.50 -20.48
C ILE A 118 11.01 -10.06 -21.52
N TYR A 119 11.21 -9.69 -22.78
CA TYR A 119 10.46 -10.17 -23.93
C TYR A 119 11.10 -11.47 -24.44
N GLU A 120 10.83 -12.58 -23.75
CA GLU A 120 11.50 -13.85 -24.05
C GLU A 120 11.08 -14.44 -25.40
N THR A 121 9.79 -14.40 -25.74
CA THR A 121 9.24 -14.80 -27.05
C THR A 121 8.00 -13.97 -27.37
N GLU A 122 7.43 -14.14 -28.58
CA GLU A 122 6.17 -13.48 -28.97
C GLU A 122 4.97 -13.83 -28.05
N GLN A 123 5.03 -14.94 -27.33
CA GLN A 123 3.95 -15.43 -26.46
C GLN A 123 4.36 -15.53 -24.99
N ARG A 124 5.58 -15.11 -24.64
CA ARG A 124 6.11 -15.23 -23.28
C ARG A 124 6.80 -13.96 -22.84
N PHE A 125 6.24 -13.37 -21.79
CA PHE A 125 6.76 -12.20 -21.12
C PHE A 125 7.14 -12.57 -19.68
N CYS A 126 8.34 -12.18 -19.26
CA CYS A 126 8.83 -12.42 -17.91
C CYS A 126 9.03 -11.08 -17.20
N ILE A 127 8.50 -10.98 -15.98
CA ILE A 127 8.72 -9.85 -15.08
C ILE A 127 9.52 -10.39 -13.91
N ARG A 128 10.73 -9.85 -13.70
CA ARG A 128 11.59 -10.22 -12.57
C ARG A 128 11.78 -9.02 -11.67
N ILE A 129 11.35 -9.14 -10.41
CA ILE A 129 11.54 -8.12 -9.37
C ILE A 129 12.56 -8.67 -8.37
N TYR A 130 13.63 -7.92 -8.10
CA TYR A 130 14.73 -8.40 -7.28
C TYR A 130 15.48 -7.26 -6.59
N ASP A 131 16.12 -7.59 -5.47
CA ASP A 131 17.09 -6.74 -4.79
C ASP A 131 18.47 -6.96 -5.43
N THR A 132 19.06 -5.90 -5.98
CA THR A 132 20.37 -5.93 -6.64
C THR A 132 21.53 -6.32 -5.71
N ILE A 133 21.36 -6.19 -4.39
CA ILE A 133 22.41 -6.49 -3.41
C ILE A 133 22.61 -8.01 -3.26
N TYR A 134 21.56 -8.80 -3.50
CA TYR A 134 21.56 -10.27 -3.30
C TYR A 134 21.46 -11.07 -4.61
N VAL A 135 21.81 -10.46 -5.75
CA VAL A 135 21.87 -11.12 -7.06
C VAL A 135 23.18 -11.85 -7.25
#